data_AF-A0A1C1CYT4-F1
#
_entry.id   AF-A0A1C1CYT4-F1
#
_cell.length_a   1.000
_cell.length_b   1.000
_cell.length_c   1.000
_cell.angle_alpha   90.00
_cell.angle_beta   90.00
_cell.angle_gamma   90.00
#
_symmetry.space_group_name_H-M   'P 1'
#
loop_
_entity.id
_entity.type
_entity.pdbx_description
1 polymer ?
#
loop_
_entity_poly.entity_id
_entity_poly.type
_entity_poly.pdbx_seq_one_letter_code
_entity_poly.pdbx_strand_id
1 'polypeptide(L)'
;MTSHEQSLRDHVPGTIHLVELEASEHDSKGHIVLHPQPSADPEDPLNWSRKRKLWNIGMVYAYILGVGIPTTVQYSILTNISEETGISLADLNTGTGLMFLFAG
;
A
#
# COMPACT_ATOMS: atom_id res chain seq x y z
N MET A 1 4.10 39.57 -8.31
CA MET A 1 4.10 38.11 -8.17
C MET A 1 2.86 37.62 -8.91
N THR A 2 3.03 37.19 -10.16
CA THR A 2 1.96 37.01 -11.15
C THR A 2 1.18 35.72 -10.87
N SER A 3 -0.14 35.75 -11.10
CA SER A 3 -1.09 34.65 -10.85
C SER A 3 -0.69 33.30 -11.45
N HIS A 4 0.16 33.29 -12.49
CA HIS A 4 0.67 32.07 -13.10
C HIS A 4 1.65 31.27 -12.21
N GLU A 5 2.35 31.89 -11.26
CA GLU A 5 3.26 31.16 -10.36
C GLU A 5 2.53 30.45 -9.22
N GLN A 6 1.33 30.89 -8.84
CA GLN A 6 0.54 30.21 -7.80
C GLN A 6 -0.03 28.88 -8.30
N SER A 7 -0.38 28.77 -9.59
CA SER A 7 -0.92 27.53 -10.16
C SER A 7 0.08 26.36 -10.18
N LEU A 8 1.38 26.63 -10.15
CA LEU A 8 2.42 25.58 -10.17
C LEU A 8 2.76 25.04 -8.77
N ARG A 9 2.49 25.79 -7.70
CA ARG A 9 2.86 25.39 -6.33
C ARG A 9 1.87 24.43 -5.69
N ASP A 10 0.60 24.45 -6.12
CA ASP A 10 -0.45 23.52 -5.65
C ASP A 10 -0.78 22.42 -6.67
N HIS A 11 0.06 22.22 -7.70
CA HIS A 11 -0.14 21.15 -8.66
C HIS A 11 0.22 19.79 -8.04
N VAL A 12 -0.79 19.08 -7.54
CA VAL A 12 -0.67 17.66 -7.20
C VAL A 12 -0.55 16.87 -8.51
N PRO A 13 0.55 16.15 -8.76
CA PRO A 13 0.71 15.35 -9.96
C PRO A 13 -0.48 14.36 -10.10
N GLY A 14 -1.17 14.41 -11.23
CA GLY A 14 -2.35 13.58 -11.50
C GLY A 14 -3.72 14.28 -11.30
N THR A 15 -3.75 15.50 -10.78
CA THR A 15 -4.98 16.31 -10.67
C THR A 15 -5.19 17.17 -11.91
N ILE A 16 -6.30 16.98 -12.60
CA ILE A 16 -6.73 17.83 -13.72
C ILE A 16 -7.69 18.88 -13.16
N HIS A 17 -7.40 20.15 -13.44
CA HIS A 17 -8.22 21.26 -13.02
C HIS A 17 -9.32 21.51 -14.06
N LEU A 18 -10.57 21.19 -13.74
CA LEU A 18 -11.72 21.50 -14.59
C LEU A 18 -12.36 22.81 -14.11
N VAL A 19 -12.45 23.78 -15.02
CA VAL A 19 -13.20 25.02 -14.80
C VAL A 19 -14.60 24.81 -15.33
N GLU A 20 -15.61 24.82 -14.47
CA GLU A 20 -17.01 24.78 -14.89
C GLU A 20 -17.41 26.15 -15.45
N LEU A 21 -17.61 26.22 -16.76
CA LEU A 21 -17.97 27.47 -17.47
C LEU A 21 -19.49 27.73 -17.49
N GLU A 22 -20.30 26.76 -17.04
CA GLU A 22 -21.77 26.79 -17.16
C GLU A 22 -22.48 26.72 -15.80
N ALA A 23 -21.97 27.40 -14.78
CA ALA A 23 -22.74 27.63 -13.56
C ALA A 23 -23.93 28.55 -13.88
N SER A 24 -25.08 27.92 -14.01
CA SER A 24 -26.41 28.51 -14.15
C SER A 24 -26.64 29.64 -13.14
N GLU A 25 -26.49 30.88 -13.63
CA GLU A 25 -27.07 32.16 -13.20
C GLU A 25 -27.15 32.56 -11.70
N HIS A 26 -26.74 31.77 -10.70
CA HIS A 26 -26.99 32.10 -9.28
C HIS A 26 -25.78 32.04 -8.34
N ASP A 27 -24.56 31.72 -8.79
CA ASP A 27 -23.37 31.92 -7.95
C ASP A 27 -22.15 32.38 -8.79
N SER A 28 -21.88 33.69 -8.74
CA SER A 28 -20.98 34.44 -9.64
C SER A 28 -19.48 34.27 -9.33
N LYS A 29 -19.06 33.09 -8.89
CA LYS A 29 -17.64 32.75 -8.71
C LYS A 29 -17.40 31.35 -9.24
N GLY A 30 -16.76 31.26 -10.42
CA GLY A 30 -16.40 30.00 -11.05
C GLY A 30 -15.81 29.02 -10.03
N HIS A 31 -16.58 27.98 -9.70
CA HIS A 31 -16.21 27.01 -8.70
C HIS A 31 -15.17 26.08 -9.31
N ILE A 32 -13.96 26.08 -8.74
CA ILE A 32 -12.90 25.18 -9.14
C ILE A 32 -13.27 23.78 -8.65
N VAL A 33 -13.50 22.86 -9.58
CA VAL A 33 -13.71 21.44 -9.27
C VAL A 33 -12.42 20.69 -9.58
N LEU A 34 -11.75 20.22 -8.53
CA LEU A 34 -10.59 19.34 -8.68
C LEU A 34 -11.06 17.97 -9.15
N HIS A 35 -10.48 17.46 -10.23
CA HIS A 35 -10.76 16.13 -10.75
C HIS A 35 -9.49 15.25 -10.67
N PRO A 36 -9.60 14.03 -10.13
CA PRO A 36 -10.80 13.39 -9.58
C PRO A 36 -11.26 14.04 -8.26
N GLN A 37 -12.57 14.12 -8.05
CA GLN A 37 -13.12 14.46 -6.73
C GLN A 37 -12.75 13.36 -5.73
N PRO A 38 -12.52 13.69 -4.45
CA PRO A 38 -12.31 12.67 -3.42
C PRO A 38 -13.48 11.68 -3.45
N SER A 39 -13.16 10.38 -3.50
CA SER A 39 -14.20 9.35 -3.49
C SER A 39 -15.00 9.45 -2.20
N ALA A 40 -16.33 9.41 -2.30
CA ALA A 40 -17.21 9.29 -1.14
C ALA A 40 -17.46 7.82 -0.72
N ASP A 41 -16.76 6.87 -1.36
CA ASP A 41 -16.93 5.44 -1.11
C ASP A 41 -16.47 5.08 0.31
N PRO A 42 -17.33 4.54 1.19
CA PRO A 42 -16.93 4.10 2.54
C PRO A 42 -15.86 2.99 2.54
N GLU A 43 -15.70 2.27 1.43
CA GLU A 43 -14.66 1.26 1.26
C GLU A 43 -13.32 1.84 0.80
N ASP A 44 -13.26 3.13 0.44
CA ASP A 44 -12.01 3.82 0.18
C ASP A 44 -11.17 3.90 1.48
N PRO A 45 -9.94 3.35 1.52
CA PRO A 45 -9.04 3.46 2.67
C PRO A 45 -8.71 4.91 3.09
N LEU A 46 -8.97 5.89 2.23
CA LEU A 46 -8.87 7.31 2.55
C LEU A 46 -10.02 7.79 3.46
N ASN A 47 -11.21 7.21 3.34
CA ASN A 47 -12.40 7.55 4.14
C ASN A 47 -12.48 6.80 5.48
N TRP A 48 -11.61 5.82 5.70
CA TRP A 48 -11.63 5.02 6.92
C TRP A 48 -11.35 5.85 8.17
N SER A 49 -12.14 5.63 9.22
CA SER A 49 -11.82 6.15 10.56
C SER A 49 -10.43 5.67 10.99
N ARG A 50 -9.74 6.48 11.82
CA ARG A 50 -8.39 6.14 12.31
C ARG A 50 -8.32 4.74 12.94
N LYS A 51 -9.41 4.32 13.61
CA LYS A 51 -9.54 2.98 14.21
C LYS A 51 -9.55 1.87 13.15
N ARG A 52 -10.35 2.01 12.08
CA ARG A 52 -10.40 1.04 10.96
C ARG A 52 -9.04 0.94 10.27
N LYS A 53 -8.39 2.07 10.02
CA LYS A 53 -7.05 2.13 9.42
C LYS A 53 -5.99 1.44 10.30
N LEU A 54 -5.96 1.71 11.61
CA LEU A 54 -5.02 1.08 12.52
C LEU A 54 -5.26 -0.44 12.64
N TRP A 55 -6.51 -0.88 12.66
CA TRP A 55 -6.85 -2.30 12.68
C TRP A 55 -6.34 -3.02 11.42
N ASN A 56 -6.63 -2.46 10.24
CA ASN A 56 -6.14 -3.02 8.97
C ASN A 56 -4.61 -3.12 8.96
N ILE A 57 -3.91 -2.05 9.32
CA ILE A 57 -2.45 -2.02 9.43
C ILE A 57 -1.95 -3.09 10.43
N GLY A 58 -2.62 -3.22 11.58
CA GLY A 58 -2.29 -4.24 12.58
C GLY A 58 -2.44 -5.67 12.06
N MET A 59 -3.48 -5.95 11.27
CA MET A 59 -3.66 -7.26 10.62
C MET A 59 -2.56 -7.54 9.59
N VAL A 60 -2.18 -6.53 8.79
CA VAL A 60 -1.08 -6.63 7.83
C VAL A 60 0.24 -6.94 8.55
N TYR A 61 0.54 -6.24 9.65
CA TYR A 61 1.72 -6.53 10.46
C TYR A 61 1.66 -7.91 11.10
N ALA A 62 0.50 -8.34 11.64
CA ALA A 62 0.35 -9.67 12.21
C ALA A 62 0.60 -10.77 11.18
N TYR A 63 0.11 -10.61 9.95
CA TYR A 63 0.40 -11.51 8.84
C TYR A 63 1.89 -11.53 8.48
N ILE A 64 2.49 -10.35 8.28
CA ILE A 64 3.91 -10.22 7.91
C ILE A 64 4.82 -10.80 8.99
N LEU A 65 4.54 -10.54 10.26
CA LEU A 65 5.33 -11.07 11.38
C LEU A 65 5.09 -12.57 11.55
N GLY A 66 3.85 -13.03 11.42
CA GLY A 66 3.48 -14.44 11.55
C GLY A 66 4.08 -15.34 10.47
N VAL A 67 4.22 -14.85 9.24
CA VAL A 67 4.89 -15.59 8.15
C VAL A 67 6.39 -15.31 8.12
N GLY A 68 6.80 -14.05 8.24
CA GLY A 68 8.18 -13.61 8.08
C GLY A 68 9.13 -14.08 9.18
N ILE A 69 8.68 -14.16 10.44
CA ILE A 69 9.55 -14.65 11.53
C ILE A 69 9.87 -16.14 11.35
N PRO A 70 8.90 -17.07 11.21
CA PRO A 70 9.19 -18.49 10.96
C PRO A 70 10.08 -18.70 9.73
N THR A 71 9.84 -17.94 8.67
CA THR A 71 10.64 -18.01 7.44
C THR A 71 12.08 -17.53 7.63
N THR A 72 12.37 -16.61 8.55
CA THR A 72 13.74 -16.16 8.81
C THR A 72 14.49 -17.04 9.80
N VAL A 73 13.80 -17.59 10.81
CA VAL A 73 14.43 -18.49 11.78
C VAL A 73 14.76 -19.87 11.20
N GLN A 74 14.18 -20.26 10.05
CA GLN A 74 14.45 -21.55 9.42
C GLN A 74 15.97 -21.80 9.27
N TYR A 75 16.75 -20.77 8.93
CA TYR A 75 18.18 -20.87 8.63
C TYR A 75 19.03 -21.32 9.82
N SER A 76 18.60 -21.06 11.05
CA SER A 76 19.36 -21.44 12.24
C SER A 76 19.24 -22.93 12.57
N ILE A 77 18.27 -23.64 11.98
CA ILE A 77 18.00 -25.05 12.28
C ILE A 77 18.30 -26.01 11.12
N LEU A 78 18.59 -25.52 9.90
CA LEU A 78 18.87 -26.41 8.74
C LEU A 78 20.02 -27.40 9.03
N THR A 79 21.06 -26.96 9.72
CA THR A 79 22.20 -27.83 10.08
C THR A 79 21.77 -28.92 11.04
N ASN A 80 21.02 -28.57 12.08
CA ASN A 80 20.51 -29.54 13.06
C ASN A 80 19.56 -30.55 12.39
N ILE A 81 18.67 -30.07 11.51
CA ILE A 81 17.78 -30.95 10.73
C ILE A 81 18.60 -31.89 9.85
N SER A 82 19.64 -31.39 9.18
CA SER A 82 20.51 -32.21 8.33
C SER A 82 21.22 -33.30 9.14
N GLU A 83 21.74 -32.97 10.32
CA GLU A 83 22.40 -33.91 11.24
C GLU A 83 21.45 -34.98 11.79
N GLU A 84 20.22 -34.60 12.16
CA GLU A 84 19.23 -35.51 12.76
C GLU A 84 18.49 -36.38 11.74
N THR A 85 18.23 -35.87 10.53
CA THR A 85 17.42 -36.56 9.51
C THR A 85 18.25 -37.25 8.43
N GLY A 86 19.54 -36.88 8.29
CA GLY A 86 20.40 -37.33 7.20
C GLY A 86 20.08 -36.69 5.84
N ILE A 87 19.15 -35.74 5.77
CA ILE A 87 18.84 -34.98 4.55
C ILE A 87 19.99 -34.02 4.28
N SER A 88 20.45 -33.94 3.03
CA SER A 88 21.55 -33.04 2.68
C SER A 88 21.15 -31.57 2.83
N LEU A 89 22.11 -30.71 3.21
CA LEU A 89 21.88 -29.25 3.23
C LEU A 89 21.45 -28.71 1.86
N ALA A 90 21.87 -29.35 0.76
CA ALA A 90 21.48 -28.98 -0.60
C ALA A 90 19.98 -29.23 -0.85
N ASP A 91 19.45 -30.36 -0.39
CA ASP A 91 18.02 -30.69 -0.51
C ASP A 91 17.18 -29.77 0.37
N LEU A 92 17.61 -29.50 1.61
CA LEU A 92 16.92 -28.56 2.50
C LEU A 92 16.91 -27.14 1.91
N ASN A 93 18.03 -26.68 1.35
CA ASN A 93 18.11 -25.39 0.67
C ASN A 93 17.23 -25.33 -0.59
N THR A 94 17.09 -26.44 -1.31
CA THR A 94 16.12 -26.55 -2.41
C THR A 94 14.69 -26.39 -1.90
N GLY A 95 14.37 -26.99 -0.74
CA GLY A 95 13.10 -26.79 -0.04
C GLY A 95 12.85 -25.33 0.34
N THR A 96 13.85 -24.62 0.84
CA THR A 96 13.77 -23.17 1.08
C THR A 96 13.50 -22.37 -0.21
N GLY A 97 14.12 -22.76 -1.33
CA GLY A 97 13.84 -22.17 -2.65
C GLY A 97 12.39 -22.36 -3.10
N LEU A 98 11.84 -23.56 -2.90
CA LEU A 98 10.42 -23.84 -3.16
C LEU A 98 9.50 -23.05 -2.24
N MET A 99 9.85 -22.88 -0.96
CA MET A 99 9.08 -22.05 -0.03
C MET A 99 9.00 -20.60 -0.53
N PHE A 100 10.09 -20.02 -1.06
CA PHE A 100 10.03 -18.68 -1.65
C PHE A 100 9.22 -18.61 -2.95
N LEU A 101 9.24 -19.67 -3.77
CA LEU A 101 8.42 -19.75 -4.98
C LEU A 101 6.92 -19.65 -4.65
N PHE A 102 6.48 -20.24 -3.54
CA PHE A 102 5.07 -20.24 -3.10
C PHE A 102 4.72 -19.13 -2.09
N ALA A 103 5.67 -18.26 -1.72
CA ALA A 103 5.43 -17.16 -0.78
C ALA A 103 4.81 -15.90 -1.44
N GLY A 104 4.72 -15.87 -2.77
CA GLY A 104 4.07 -14.81 -3.55
C GLY A 104 2.58 -15.08 -3.79
#